data_AF-A0A940Q3M6-F1
#
_entry.id   AF-A0A940Q3M6-F1
#
_cell.length_a   1.000
_cell.length_b   1.000
_cell.length_c   1.000
_cell.angle_alpha   90.00
_cell.angle_beta   90.00
_cell.angle_gamma   90.00
#
_symmetry.space_group_name_H-M   'P 1'
#
loop_
_entity.id
_entity.type
_entity.pdbx_description
1 polymer ?
#
loop_
_entity_poly.entity_id
_entity_poly.type
_entity_poly.pdbx_seq_one_letter_code
_entity_poly.pdbx_strand_id
1 'polypeptide(L)'
;RNSKAFIVENMHEPIIDPEKWELVQTMVKSHHREKKNDGFDNIFAGLLRCADCDHTLTKSCAHRRNPRPNVIDMVGYQCNFYRLYGKTHCTHHWIEARDLYDAVLADIQYRAKCALEDDDKMVSEIISTLDCNASDDTKKAEKELRKAKNRIAELDRLFSSLYEDKVSGNISERNYKQLSAKYEAEQITLENQIGELEEKIRNSKAATENVDTFVNLIKDYSLITELNSAILHTLIEKIVVHEAEVIDGEKAQKIEIYYKFVGRI
;
A
#
# COMPACT_ATOMS: atom_id res chain seq x y z
N ARG A 1 33.59 18.89 -9.92
CA ARG A 1 33.07 18.05 -11.02
C ARG A 1 32.14 17.01 -10.38
N ASN A 2 30.84 17.30 -10.28
CA ASN A 2 29.85 16.32 -9.85
C ASN A 2 29.29 15.65 -11.10
N SER A 3 29.98 14.63 -11.60
CA SER A 3 29.41 13.75 -12.63
C SER A 3 28.25 12.99 -11.98
N LYS A 4 27.01 13.40 -12.28
CA LYS A 4 25.80 12.62 -11.96
C LYS A 4 25.96 11.23 -12.57
N ALA A 5 25.91 10.20 -11.74
CA ALA A 5 25.72 8.84 -12.23
C ALA A 5 24.30 8.74 -12.80
N PHE A 6 24.18 8.22 -14.01
CA PHE A 6 22.90 7.89 -14.63
C PHE A 6 22.91 6.41 -14.96
N ILE A 7 21.79 5.74 -14.68
CA ILE A 7 21.60 4.32 -14.97
C ILE A 7 20.99 4.26 -16.37
N VAL A 8 21.61 3.49 -17.26
CA VAL A 8 21.11 3.22 -18.61
C VAL A 8 20.64 1.77 -18.64
N GLU A 9 19.35 1.58 -18.84
CA GLU A 9 18.72 0.26 -18.90
C GLU A 9 18.95 -0.42 -20.25
N ASN A 10 18.79 -1.75 -20.30
CA ASN A 10 18.77 -2.55 -21.53
C ASN A 10 20.04 -2.56 -22.40
N MET A 11 21.23 -2.40 -21.80
CA MET A 11 22.51 -2.47 -22.52
C MET A 11 23.05 -3.88 -22.76
N HIS A 12 22.34 -4.90 -22.25
CA HIS A 12 22.64 -6.32 -22.42
C HIS A 12 21.35 -7.13 -22.20
N GLU A 13 21.34 -8.35 -22.72
CA GLU A 13 20.25 -9.30 -22.47
C GLU A 13 20.16 -9.62 -20.96
N PRO A 14 18.97 -9.48 -20.35
CA PRO A 14 18.81 -9.70 -18.92
C PRO A 14 19.01 -11.17 -18.57
N ILE A 15 19.81 -11.44 -17.53
CA ILE A 15 20.04 -12.81 -17.01
C ILE A 15 18.78 -13.35 -16.32
N ILE A 16 18.02 -12.45 -15.69
CA ILE A 16 16.81 -12.75 -14.94
C ILE A 16 15.72 -11.82 -15.45
N ASP A 17 14.51 -12.34 -15.59
CA ASP A 17 13.32 -11.57 -15.93
C ASP A 17 13.18 -10.34 -15.00
N PRO A 18 12.99 -9.12 -15.55
CA PRO A 18 12.77 -7.91 -14.76
C PRO A 18 11.67 -8.05 -13.70
N GLU A 19 10.57 -8.73 -14.01
CA GLU A 19 9.46 -8.93 -13.07
C GLU A 19 9.90 -9.78 -11.87
N LYS A 20 10.65 -10.86 -12.13
CA LYS A 20 11.22 -11.70 -11.07
C LYS A 20 12.23 -10.93 -10.23
N TRP A 21 13.03 -10.07 -10.87
CA TRP A 21 13.98 -9.22 -10.16
C TRP A 21 13.26 -8.25 -9.22
N GLU A 22 12.23 -7.54 -9.69
CA GLU A 22 11.44 -6.63 -8.86
C GLU A 22 10.75 -7.33 -7.69
N LEU A 23 10.22 -8.54 -7.92
CA LEU A 23 9.64 -9.38 -6.87
C LEU A 23 10.66 -9.66 -5.75
N VAL A 24 11.87 -10.08 -6.11
CA VAL A 24 12.95 -10.34 -5.15
C VAL A 24 13.39 -9.05 -4.44
N GLN A 25 13.54 -7.94 -5.16
CA GLN A 25 13.87 -6.65 -4.54
C GLN A 25 12.81 -6.21 -3.52
N THR A 26 11.53 -6.47 -3.81
CA THR A 26 10.42 -6.20 -2.89
C THR A 26 10.53 -7.06 -1.62
N MET A 27 10.80 -8.37 -1.77
CA MET A 27 11.04 -9.28 -0.65
C MET A 27 12.24 -8.85 0.20
N VAL A 28 13.34 -8.43 -0.43
CA VAL A 28 14.54 -7.95 0.28
C VAL A 28 14.25 -6.66 1.06
N LYS A 29 13.48 -5.73 0.47
CA LYS A 29 13.08 -4.48 1.14
C LYS A 29 12.10 -4.73 2.30
N SER A 30 11.19 -5.69 2.17
CA SER A 30 10.25 -6.05 3.23
C SER A 30 10.93 -6.82 4.38
N HIS A 31 12.01 -7.53 4.09
CA HIS A 31 12.78 -8.26 5.09
C HIS A 31 13.58 -7.31 5.99
N HIS A 32 13.04 -7.01 7.18
CA HIS A 32 13.88 -6.50 8.26
C HIS A 32 14.72 -7.65 8.81
N ARG A 33 15.98 -7.37 9.15
CA ARG A 33 16.91 -8.37 9.69
C ARG A 33 16.39 -8.82 11.07
N GLU A 34 15.73 -9.96 11.14
CA GLU A 34 15.25 -10.49 12.41
C GLU A 34 16.44 -10.83 13.33
N LYS A 35 16.29 -10.52 14.63
CA LYS A 35 17.24 -11.01 15.65
C LYS A 35 17.09 -12.53 15.72
N LYS A 36 18.22 -13.23 15.65
CA LYS A 36 18.33 -14.70 15.70
C LYS A 36 17.48 -15.31 16.84
N ASN A 37 16.75 -16.38 16.51
CA ASN A 37 16.28 -17.46 17.39
C ASN A 37 15.04 -17.22 18.29
N ASP A 38 13.85 -16.97 17.72
CA ASP A 38 12.58 -17.17 18.47
C ASP A 38 11.71 -18.33 17.93
N GLY A 39 12.14 -18.98 16.84
CA GLY A 39 11.43 -20.12 16.25
C GLY A 39 10.12 -19.77 15.55
N PHE A 40 9.80 -18.47 15.39
CA PHE A 40 8.63 -18.00 14.66
C PHE A 40 9.03 -17.27 13.38
N ASP A 41 8.75 -17.88 12.23
CA ASP A 41 8.96 -17.25 10.94
C ASP A 41 7.86 -16.23 10.64
N ASN A 42 8.23 -14.96 10.46
CA ASN A 42 7.29 -13.88 10.21
C ASN A 42 6.97 -13.74 8.72
N ILE A 43 6.13 -14.63 8.20
CA ILE A 43 5.73 -14.65 6.79
C ILE A 43 5.01 -13.38 6.30
N PHE A 44 4.41 -12.61 7.21
CA PHE A 44 3.67 -11.36 6.93
C PHE A 44 4.54 -10.10 6.98
N ALA A 45 5.86 -10.23 7.06
CA ALA A 45 6.78 -9.11 7.14
C ALA A 45 6.57 -8.11 5.98
N GLY A 46 6.30 -6.85 6.32
CA GLY A 46 6.12 -5.76 5.35
C GLY A 46 4.74 -5.70 4.66
N LEU A 47 3.85 -6.67 4.89
CA LEU A 47 2.51 -6.70 4.28
C LEU A 47 1.43 -6.01 5.13
N LEU A 48 1.60 -5.97 6.45
CA LEU A 48 0.55 -5.52 7.36
C LEU A 48 0.51 -3.99 7.55
N ARG A 49 -0.69 -3.41 7.45
CA ARG A 49 -0.98 -1.99 7.60
C ARG A 49 -2.13 -1.75 8.57
N CYS A 50 -2.06 -0.67 9.33
CA CYS A 50 -3.12 -0.25 10.25
C CYS A 50 -4.18 0.55 9.49
N ALA A 51 -5.47 0.24 9.68
CA ALA A 51 -6.55 0.96 9.03
C ALA A 51 -6.59 2.46 9.37
N ASP A 52 -6.30 2.81 10.62
CA ASP A 52 -6.44 4.19 11.11
C ASP A 52 -5.26 5.10 10.79
N CYS A 53 -4.04 4.58 10.86
CA CYS A 53 -2.83 5.39 10.74
C CYS A 53 -1.90 4.97 9.59
N ASP A 54 -2.26 3.95 8.82
CA ASP A 54 -1.51 3.38 7.67
C ASP A 54 -0.07 2.92 7.98
N HIS A 55 0.35 2.99 9.24
CA HIS A 55 1.65 2.49 9.67
C HIS A 55 1.65 0.98 9.74
N THR A 56 2.85 0.41 9.58
CA THR A 56 3.07 -1.04 9.59
C THR A 56 2.75 -1.64 10.95
N LEU A 57 2.10 -2.82 10.95
CA LEU A 57 2.02 -3.64 12.17
C LEU A 57 3.30 -4.46 12.32
N THR A 58 3.86 -4.44 13.51
CA THR A 58 5.10 -5.15 13.84
C THR A 58 4.81 -6.33 14.74
N LYS A 59 5.65 -7.37 14.60
CA LYS A 59 5.63 -8.55 15.48
C LYS A 59 5.74 -8.12 16.94
N SER A 60 4.84 -8.66 17.77
CA SER A 60 4.79 -8.44 19.21
C SER A 60 4.48 -9.77 19.90
N CYS A 61 5.28 -10.13 20.89
CA CYS A 61 5.06 -11.37 21.65
C CYS A 61 4.13 -11.10 22.83
N ALA A 62 3.03 -11.85 22.90
CA ALA A 62 2.13 -11.82 24.04
C ALA A 62 2.79 -12.54 25.22
N HIS A 63 3.27 -11.79 26.22
CA HIS A 63 3.75 -12.36 27.47
C HIS A 63 2.56 -12.89 28.28
N ARG A 64 2.13 -14.12 27.99
CA ARG A 64 1.04 -14.80 28.72
C ARG A 64 1.59 -15.50 29.96
N ARG A 65 0.83 -15.45 31.06
CA ARG A 65 1.15 -16.13 32.32
C ARG A 65 1.20 -17.66 32.17
N ASN A 66 0.34 -18.19 31.29
CA ASN A 66 0.38 -19.57 30.82
C ASN A 66 0.71 -19.56 29.31
N PRO A 67 1.93 -19.95 28.93
CA PRO A 67 2.32 -20.08 27.52
C PRO A 67 1.45 -21.13 26.82
N ARG A 68 0.99 -20.81 25.61
CA ARG A 68 0.33 -21.78 24.74
C ARG A 68 1.40 -22.72 24.12
N PRO A 69 1.03 -23.95 23.73
CA PRO A 69 2.00 -24.95 23.27
C PRO A 69 2.68 -24.57 21.95
N ASN A 70 1.98 -23.88 21.04
CA ASN A 70 2.56 -23.48 19.76
C ASN A 70 3.05 -22.03 19.81
N VAL A 71 4.21 -21.78 19.19
CA VAL A 71 4.85 -20.46 19.14
C VAL A 71 3.95 -19.42 18.44
N ILE A 72 3.22 -19.82 17.40
CA ILE A 72 2.28 -18.94 16.67
C ILE A 72 1.19 -18.36 17.58
N ASP A 73 0.75 -19.11 18.59
CA ASP A 73 -0.31 -18.67 19.51
C ASP A 73 0.20 -17.70 20.59
N MET A 74 1.52 -17.52 20.66
CA MET A 74 2.20 -16.56 21.54
C MET A 74 2.58 -15.28 20.82
N VAL A 75 2.39 -15.21 19.51
CA VAL A 75 2.77 -14.07 18.67
C VAL A 75 1.51 -13.37 18.15
N GLY A 76 1.59 -12.05 18.06
CA GLY A 76 0.61 -11.24 17.37
C GLY A 76 1.27 -10.06 16.67
N TYR A 77 0.46 -9.28 15.98
CA TYR A 77 0.88 -8.09 15.27
C TYR A 77 0.24 -6.88 15.92
N GLN A 78 1.05 -5.86 16.21
CA GLN A 78 0.60 -4.63 16.85
C GLN A 78 0.99 -3.42 16.00
N CYS A 79 0.11 -2.43 15.90
CA CYS A 79 0.41 -1.18 15.22
C CYS A 79 1.67 -0.52 15.81
N ASN A 80 2.67 -0.27 14.96
CA ASN A 80 3.95 0.28 15.39
C ASN A 80 3.82 1.74 15.85
N PHE A 81 2.94 2.51 15.22
CA PHE A 81 2.71 3.91 15.59
C PHE A 81 2.09 4.04 16.98
N TYR A 82 1.09 3.19 17.29
CA TYR A 82 0.56 3.05 18.65
C TYR A 82 1.65 2.63 19.65
N ARG A 83 2.47 1.63 19.31
CA ARG A 83 3.52 1.12 20.20
C ARG A 83 4.56 2.19 20.56
N LEU A 84 4.90 3.06 19.62
CA LEU A 84 5.92 4.10 19.79
C LEU A 84 5.38 5.38 20.44
N TYR A 85 4.19 5.82 20.04
CA TYR A 85 3.66 7.16 20.39
C TYR A 85 2.37 7.11 21.23
N GLY A 86 1.83 5.92 21.50
CA GLY A 86 0.70 5.70 22.38
C GLY A 86 -0.67 6.03 21.78
N LYS A 87 -1.68 6.05 22.66
CA LYS A 87 -3.12 6.18 22.31
C LYS A 87 -3.50 7.51 21.67
N THR A 88 -2.69 8.55 21.85
CA THR A 88 -2.96 9.88 21.26
C THR A 88 -2.85 9.89 19.74
N HIS A 89 -2.17 8.89 19.16
CA HIS A 89 -1.81 8.85 17.74
C HIS A 89 -2.48 7.70 16.97
N CYS A 90 -2.93 6.64 17.65
CA CYS A 90 -3.65 5.50 17.08
C CYS A 90 -4.34 4.72 18.21
N THR A 91 -5.32 3.86 17.91
CA THR A 91 -5.88 2.90 18.88
C THR A 91 -5.08 1.60 18.92
N HIS A 92 -5.38 0.72 19.87
CA HIS A 92 -4.65 -0.53 20.09
C HIS A 92 -5.04 -1.59 19.05
N HIS A 93 -4.61 -1.39 17.80
CA HIS A 93 -4.73 -2.36 16.73
C HIS A 93 -3.82 -3.54 17.00
N TRP A 94 -4.43 -4.69 17.33
CA TRP A 94 -3.73 -5.92 17.60
C TRP A 94 -4.51 -7.11 17.08
N ILE A 95 -3.80 -8.04 16.45
CA ILE A 95 -4.35 -9.29 15.91
C ILE A 95 -3.42 -10.46 16.24
N GLU A 96 -3.97 -11.62 16.60
CA GLU A 96 -3.18 -12.84 16.82
C GLU A 96 -2.61 -13.35 15.50
N ALA A 97 -1.37 -13.85 15.51
CA ALA A 97 -0.74 -14.36 14.29
C ALA A 97 -1.49 -15.58 13.73
N ARG A 98 -2.06 -16.41 14.62
CA ARG A 98 -2.87 -17.58 14.24
C ARG A 98 -4.16 -17.18 13.51
N ASP A 99 -4.91 -16.23 14.09
CA ASP A 99 -6.18 -15.77 13.51
C ASP A 99 -5.95 -15.13 12.13
N LEU A 100 -4.90 -14.31 12.00
CA LEU A 100 -4.52 -13.72 10.72
C LEU A 100 -4.11 -14.80 9.70
N TYR A 101 -3.30 -15.77 10.12
CA TYR A 101 -2.85 -16.86 9.26
C TYR A 101 -4.05 -17.66 8.71
N ASP A 102 -4.98 -18.05 9.58
CA ASP A 102 -6.15 -18.84 9.20
C ASP A 102 -7.11 -18.06 8.32
N ALA A 103 -7.34 -16.78 8.62
CA ALA A 103 -8.19 -15.93 7.79
C ALA A 103 -7.61 -15.77 6.37
N VAL A 104 -6.31 -15.50 6.24
CA VAL A 104 -5.67 -15.33 4.93
C VAL A 104 -5.62 -16.64 4.16
N LEU A 105 -5.33 -17.77 4.82
CA LEU A 105 -5.32 -19.08 4.18
C LEU A 105 -6.71 -19.45 3.66
N ALA A 106 -7.75 -19.25 4.48
CA ALA A 106 -9.13 -19.54 4.10
C ALA A 106 -9.60 -18.65 2.92
N ASP A 107 -9.24 -17.36 2.92
CA ASP A 107 -9.57 -16.44 1.83
C ASP A 107 -8.90 -16.84 0.51
N ILE A 108 -7.60 -17.18 0.54
CA ILE A 108 -6.87 -17.64 -0.66
C ILE A 108 -7.50 -18.95 -1.19
N GLN A 109 -7.76 -19.92 -0.31
CA GLN A 109 -8.37 -21.20 -0.70
C GLN A 109 -9.78 -21.01 -1.28
N TYR A 110 -10.59 -20.16 -0.65
CA TYR A 110 -11.93 -19.83 -1.12
C TYR A 110 -11.90 -19.24 -2.53
N ARG A 111 -11.07 -18.23 -2.76
CA ARG A 111 -10.93 -17.57 -4.07
C ARG A 111 -10.37 -18.51 -5.12
N ALA A 112 -9.37 -19.32 -4.77
CA ALA A 112 -8.80 -20.32 -5.67
C ALA A 112 -9.84 -21.37 -6.08
N LYS A 113 -10.73 -21.77 -5.16
CA LYS A 113 -11.83 -22.67 -5.45
C LYS A 113 -12.88 -22.00 -6.35
N CYS A 114 -13.25 -20.74 -6.10
CA CYS A 114 -14.15 -20.00 -6.98
C CYS A 114 -13.59 -19.89 -8.40
N ALA A 115 -12.29 -19.62 -8.55
CA ALA A 115 -11.61 -19.59 -9.84
C ALA A 115 -11.67 -20.95 -10.55
N LEU A 116 -11.53 -22.07 -9.83
CA LEU A 116 -11.63 -23.40 -10.44
C LEU A 116 -13.06 -23.78 -10.86
N GLU A 117 -14.07 -23.28 -10.16
CA GLU A 117 -15.48 -23.60 -10.46
C GLU A 117 -16.01 -22.79 -11.64
N ASP A 118 -15.76 -21.48 -11.68
CA ASP A 118 -16.28 -20.57 -12.72
C ASP A 118 -15.41 -19.32 -12.84
N ASP A 119 -14.49 -19.36 -13.82
CA ASP A 119 -13.60 -18.25 -14.15
C ASP A 119 -14.33 -16.98 -14.54
N ASP A 120 -15.27 -17.10 -15.47
CA ASP A 120 -15.96 -15.95 -16.06
C ASP A 120 -16.78 -15.21 -15.00
N LYS A 121 -17.41 -15.97 -14.10
CA LYS A 121 -18.15 -15.40 -12.97
C LYS A 121 -17.21 -14.68 -12.01
N MET A 122 -16.08 -15.27 -11.64
CA MET A 122 -15.11 -14.64 -10.75
C MET A 122 -14.52 -13.36 -11.37
N VAL A 123 -14.16 -13.39 -12.65
CA VAL A 123 -13.69 -12.21 -13.39
C VAL A 123 -14.76 -11.10 -13.33
N SER A 124 -16.02 -11.43 -13.63
CA SER A 124 -17.11 -10.44 -13.62
C SER A 124 -17.36 -9.82 -12.24
N GLU A 125 -17.26 -10.61 -11.17
CA GLU A 125 -17.45 -10.16 -9.79
C GLU A 125 -16.28 -9.28 -9.32
N ILE A 126 -15.05 -9.64 -9.70
CA ILE A 126 -13.86 -8.82 -9.44
C ILE A 126 -13.93 -7.50 -10.20
N ILE A 127 -14.30 -7.51 -11.49
CA ILE A 127 -14.46 -6.29 -12.27
C ILE A 127 -15.56 -5.41 -11.65
N SER A 128 -16.70 -5.98 -11.26
CA SER A 128 -17.77 -5.21 -10.63
C SER A 128 -17.38 -4.61 -9.28
N THR A 129 -16.62 -5.34 -8.46
CA THR A 129 -16.13 -4.82 -7.17
C THR A 129 -15.04 -3.78 -7.37
N LEU A 130 -14.15 -3.96 -8.36
CA LEU A 130 -13.18 -2.97 -8.80
C LEU A 130 -13.85 -1.70 -9.28
N ASP A 131 -14.88 -1.77 -10.13
CA ASP A 131 -15.60 -0.58 -10.61
C ASP A 131 -16.28 0.19 -9.47
N CYS A 132 -16.88 -0.54 -8.52
CA CYS A 132 -17.48 0.05 -7.32
C CYS A 132 -16.43 0.72 -6.42
N ASN A 133 -15.31 0.06 -6.14
CA ASN A 133 -14.24 0.57 -5.28
C ASN A 133 -13.44 1.69 -5.96
N ALA A 134 -13.15 1.54 -7.26
CA ALA A 134 -12.47 2.52 -8.07
C ALA A 134 -13.29 3.79 -8.17
N SER A 135 -14.62 3.72 -8.35
CA SER A 135 -15.50 4.90 -8.45
C SER A 135 -15.19 5.94 -7.38
N ASP A 136 -15.17 5.58 -6.10
CA ASP A 136 -15.15 6.59 -5.04
C ASP A 136 -13.74 7.15 -4.78
N ASP A 137 -12.71 6.30 -4.81
CA ASP A 137 -11.34 6.74 -4.55
C ASP A 137 -10.67 7.33 -5.79
N THR A 138 -10.98 6.84 -7.00
CA THR A 138 -10.57 7.52 -8.25
C THR A 138 -11.27 8.86 -8.39
N LYS A 139 -12.57 8.98 -8.11
CA LYS A 139 -13.26 10.29 -8.16
C LYS A 139 -12.66 11.28 -7.16
N LYS A 140 -12.28 10.85 -5.96
CA LYS A 140 -11.56 11.69 -5.00
C LYS A 140 -10.19 12.09 -5.55
N ALA A 141 -9.41 11.14 -6.05
CA ALA A 141 -8.09 11.40 -6.62
C ALA A 141 -8.15 12.35 -7.82
N GLU A 142 -9.11 12.16 -8.73
CA GLU A 142 -9.36 13.04 -9.88
C GLU A 142 -9.79 14.44 -9.45
N LYS A 143 -10.60 14.55 -8.40
CA LYS A 143 -11.01 15.85 -7.84
C LYS A 143 -9.82 16.60 -7.22
N GLU A 144 -8.98 15.91 -6.45
CA GLU A 144 -7.75 16.49 -5.89
C GLU A 144 -6.75 16.84 -6.99
N LEU A 145 -6.60 16.00 -8.01
CA LEU A 145 -5.78 16.28 -9.19
C LEU A 145 -6.22 17.56 -9.89
N ARG A 146 -7.53 17.72 -10.10
CA ARG A 146 -8.09 18.95 -10.71
C ARG A 146 -7.85 20.18 -9.83
N LYS A 147 -7.98 20.06 -8.51
CA LYS A 147 -7.68 21.16 -7.58
C LYS A 147 -6.20 21.55 -7.63
N ALA A 148 -5.29 20.58 -7.59
CA ALA A 148 -3.85 20.83 -7.66
C ALA A 148 -3.47 21.51 -8.99
N LYS A 149 -3.98 21.02 -10.13
CA LYS A 149 -3.77 21.63 -11.45
C LYS A 149 -4.33 23.06 -11.52
N ASN A 150 -5.52 23.30 -10.98
CA ASN A 150 -6.10 24.64 -10.92
C ASN A 150 -5.25 25.58 -10.04
N ARG A 151 -4.70 25.09 -8.93
CA ARG A 151 -3.86 25.87 -8.04
C ARG A 151 -2.53 26.24 -8.70
N ILE A 152 -1.90 25.33 -9.45
CA ILE A 152 -0.72 25.65 -10.26
C ILE A 152 -1.04 26.77 -11.27
N ALA A 153 -2.15 26.64 -12.01
CA ALA A 153 -2.55 27.66 -12.98
C ALA A 153 -2.87 29.03 -12.33
N GLU A 154 -3.36 29.04 -11.09
CA GLU A 154 -3.54 30.26 -10.30
C GLU A 154 -2.18 30.86 -9.90
N LEU A 155 -1.25 30.03 -9.42
CA LEU A 155 0.11 30.45 -9.07
C LEU A 155 0.84 31.04 -10.29
N ASP A 156 0.68 30.46 -11.49
CA ASP A 156 1.26 31.01 -12.72
C ASP A 156 0.74 32.41 -13.06
N ARG A 157 -0.55 32.65 -12.84
CA ARG A 157 -1.16 33.98 -13.03
C ARG A 157 -0.65 34.97 -11.99
N LEU A 158 -0.56 34.55 -10.72
CA LEU A 158 -0.02 35.37 -9.64
C LEU A 158 1.45 35.71 -9.88
N PHE A 159 2.24 34.76 -10.37
CA PHE A 159 3.64 34.98 -10.71
C PHE A 159 3.80 35.97 -11.86
N SER A 160 2.94 35.88 -12.87
CA SER A 160 2.91 36.83 -13.99
C SER A 160 2.58 38.25 -13.51
N SER A 161 1.53 38.41 -12.70
CA SER A 161 1.18 39.70 -12.10
C SER A 161 2.30 40.24 -11.21
N LEU A 162 2.92 39.39 -10.40
CA LEU A 162 4.04 39.77 -9.52
C LEU A 162 5.24 40.28 -10.32
N TYR A 163 5.50 39.69 -11.50
CA TYR A 163 6.54 40.15 -12.41
C TYR A 163 6.19 41.51 -13.03
N GLU A 164 4.96 41.71 -13.48
CA GLU A 164 4.47 42.99 -14.00
C GLU A 164 4.59 44.12 -12.95
N ASP A 165 4.20 43.84 -11.71
CA ASP A 165 4.30 44.80 -10.60
C ASP A 165 5.75 45.14 -10.24
N LYS A 166 6.68 44.19 -10.38
CA LYS A 166 8.12 44.44 -10.24
C LYS A 166 8.65 45.36 -11.33
N VAL A 167 8.31 45.09 -12.59
CA VAL A 167 8.74 45.92 -13.74
C VAL A 167 8.17 47.33 -13.63
N SER A 168 6.94 47.46 -13.12
CA SER A 168 6.26 48.74 -12.89
C SER A 168 6.80 49.51 -11.66
N GLY A 169 7.67 48.90 -10.86
CA GLY A 169 8.26 49.52 -9.66
C GLY A 169 7.34 49.54 -8.43
N ASN A 170 6.20 48.85 -8.47
CA ASN A 170 5.24 48.79 -7.37
C ASN A 170 5.74 47.94 -6.19
N ILE A 171 6.72 47.06 -6.42
CA ILE A 171 7.27 46.17 -5.39
C ILE A 171 8.79 46.27 -5.30
N SER A 172 9.30 46.13 -4.09
CA SER A 172 10.75 46.05 -3.86
C SER A 172 11.32 44.70 -4.32
N GLU A 173 12.59 44.68 -4.71
CA GLU A 173 13.29 43.45 -5.10
C GLU A 173 13.29 42.40 -3.98
N ARG A 174 13.39 42.84 -2.72
CA ARG A 174 13.30 41.97 -1.54
C ARG A 174 11.95 41.23 -1.48
N ASN A 175 10.85 41.96 -1.67
CA ASN A 175 9.51 41.37 -1.61
C ASN A 175 9.25 40.44 -2.80
N TYR A 176 9.72 40.82 -3.99
CA TYR A 176 9.66 39.94 -5.17
C TYR A 176 10.34 38.60 -4.91
N LYS A 177 11.60 38.62 -4.44
CA LYS A 177 12.38 37.40 -4.15
C LYS A 177 11.70 36.52 -3.10
N GLN A 178 11.11 37.14 -2.08
CA GLN A 178 10.43 36.39 -1.02
C GLN A 178 9.11 35.74 -1.50
N LEU A 179 8.32 36.44 -2.33
CA LEU A 179 7.05 35.91 -2.84
C LEU A 179 7.26 34.88 -3.95
N SER A 180 8.17 35.14 -4.89
CA SER A 180 8.55 34.18 -5.95
C SER A 180 9.04 32.86 -5.36
N ALA A 181 9.95 32.90 -4.38
CA ALA A 181 10.43 31.68 -3.73
C ALA A 181 9.32 30.88 -3.02
N LYS A 182 8.30 31.56 -2.47
CA LYS A 182 7.14 30.88 -1.86
C LYS A 182 6.27 30.19 -2.92
N TYR A 183 6.00 30.87 -4.03
CA TYR A 183 5.21 30.32 -5.13
C TYR A 183 5.93 29.15 -5.81
N GLU A 184 7.24 29.26 -6.05
CA GLU A 184 8.05 28.17 -6.58
C GLU A 184 8.05 26.94 -5.65
N ALA A 185 8.20 27.14 -4.33
CA ALA A 185 8.14 26.04 -3.37
C ALA A 185 6.75 25.35 -3.34
N GLU A 186 5.67 26.14 -3.46
CA GLU A 186 4.30 25.61 -3.54
C GLU A 186 4.08 24.85 -4.86
N GLN A 187 4.55 25.37 -5.98
CA GLN A 187 4.50 24.70 -7.29
C GLN A 187 5.20 23.35 -7.26
N ILE A 188 6.45 23.28 -6.76
CA ILE A 188 7.19 22.01 -6.66
C ILE A 188 6.44 20.99 -5.80
N THR A 189 5.82 21.43 -4.70
CA THR A 189 5.04 20.56 -3.82
C THR A 189 3.80 20.02 -4.54
N LEU A 190 3.09 20.88 -5.28
CA LEU A 190 1.91 20.51 -6.06
C LEU A 190 2.25 19.61 -7.25
N GLU A 191 3.37 19.82 -7.93
CA GLU A 191 3.85 18.98 -9.03
C GLU A 191 4.15 17.56 -8.55
N ASN A 192 4.84 17.41 -7.41
CA ASN A 192 5.07 16.10 -6.79
C ASN A 192 3.73 15.42 -6.44
N GLN A 193 2.80 16.17 -5.84
CA GLN A 193 1.47 15.65 -5.50
C GLN A 193 0.68 15.23 -6.75
N ILE A 194 0.78 15.99 -7.85
CA ILE A 194 0.17 15.62 -9.14
C ILE A 194 0.75 14.32 -9.65
N GLY A 195 2.08 14.16 -9.63
CA GLY A 195 2.74 12.92 -10.03
C GLY A 195 2.23 11.70 -9.26
N GLU A 196 2.14 11.81 -7.93
CA GLU A 196 1.60 10.75 -7.08
C GLU A 196 0.11 10.45 -7.35
N LEU A 197 -0.71 11.47 -7.62
CA LEU A 197 -2.13 11.31 -7.93
C LEU A 197 -2.34 10.67 -9.31
N GLU A 198 -1.54 11.05 -10.31
CA GLU A 198 -1.60 10.46 -11.66
C GLU A 198 -1.15 9.00 -11.64
N GLU A 199 -0.10 8.66 -10.89
CA GLU A 199 0.31 7.27 -10.64
C GLU A 199 -0.83 6.45 -10.03
N LYS A 200 -1.47 6.95 -8.98
CA LYS A 200 -2.62 6.28 -8.33
C LYS A 200 -3.76 6.02 -9.31
N ILE A 201 -4.11 7.00 -10.14
CA ILE A 201 -5.18 6.87 -11.14
C ILE A 201 -4.78 5.84 -12.22
N ARG A 202 -3.52 5.84 -12.67
CA ARG A 202 -3.02 4.85 -13.65
C ARG A 202 -3.07 3.44 -13.08
N ASN A 203 -2.60 3.22 -11.86
CA ASN A 203 -2.59 1.91 -11.22
C ASN A 203 -4.01 1.36 -11.04
N SER A 204 -4.98 2.22 -10.71
CA SER A 204 -6.38 1.82 -10.62
C SER A 204 -6.96 1.35 -11.97
N LYS A 205 -6.47 1.85 -13.11
CA LYS A 205 -6.92 1.43 -14.44
C LYS A 205 -6.20 0.17 -14.94
N ALA A 206 -4.92 0.01 -14.57
CA ALA A 206 -4.17 -1.20 -14.88
C ALA A 206 -4.68 -2.43 -14.10
N ALA A 207 -5.31 -2.23 -12.94
CA ALA A 207 -5.90 -3.33 -12.16
C ALA A 207 -7.02 -4.06 -12.91
N THR A 208 -7.78 -3.37 -13.77
CA THR A 208 -8.86 -3.99 -14.56
C THR A 208 -8.32 -4.85 -15.71
N GLU A 209 -7.12 -4.55 -16.23
CA GLU A 209 -6.47 -5.34 -17.28
C GLU A 209 -5.78 -6.60 -16.74
N ASN A 210 -5.55 -6.69 -15.42
CA ASN A 210 -4.84 -7.80 -14.77
C ASN A 210 -5.75 -8.79 -14.03
N VAL A 211 -7.06 -8.73 -14.25
CA VAL A 211 -8.00 -9.67 -13.59
C VAL A 211 -7.79 -11.09 -14.08
N ASP A 212 -7.59 -11.28 -15.39
CA ASP A 212 -7.37 -12.62 -15.98
C ASP A 212 -6.05 -13.25 -15.52
N THR A 213 -5.00 -12.43 -15.36
CA THR A 213 -3.71 -12.90 -14.85
C THR A 213 -3.82 -13.33 -13.39
N PHE A 214 -4.60 -12.59 -12.57
CA PHE A 214 -4.90 -12.97 -11.20
C PHE A 214 -5.68 -14.29 -11.10
N VAL A 215 -6.76 -14.42 -11.88
CA VAL A 215 -7.62 -15.62 -11.84
C VAL A 215 -6.82 -16.86 -12.25
N ASN A 216 -5.96 -16.76 -13.25
CA ASN A 216 -5.09 -17.86 -13.62
C ASN A 216 -4.05 -18.18 -12.52
N LEU A 217 -3.47 -17.16 -11.90
CA LEU A 217 -2.49 -17.34 -10.84
C LEU A 217 -3.09 -17.97 -9.57
N ILE A 218 -4.30 -17.58 -9.16
CA ILE A 218 -4.88 -18.04 -7.90
C ILE A 218 -5.34 -19.50 -7.93
N LYS A 219 -5.69 -20.04 -9.12
CA LYS A 219 -6.07 -21.46 -9.30
C LYS A 219 -5.01 -22.43 -8.80
N ASP A 220 -3.75 -22.12 -9.08
CA ASP A 220 -2.60 -22.94 -8.70
C ASP A 220 -2.48 -23.09 -7.17
N TYR A 221 -3.12 -22.20 -6.42
CA TYR A 221 -3.08 -22.17 -4.96
C TYR A 221 -4.31 -22.79 -4.28
N SER A 222 -5.20 -23.47 -5.01
CA SER A 222 -6.41 -24.10 -4.44
C SER A 222 -6.15 -25.19 -3.40
N LEU A 223 -5.05 -25.92 -3.56
CA LEU A 223 -4.68 -27.06 -2.71
C LEU A 223 -3.60 -26.74 -1.69
N ILE A 224 -3.24 -25.46 -1.50
CA ILE A 224 -2.24 -25.13 -0.49
C ILE A 224 -2.74 -25.48 0.90
N THR A 225 -1.91 -26.17 1.67
CA THR A 225 -2.18 -26.47 3.09
C THR A 225 -1.48 -25.49 4.02
N GLU A 226 -0.44 -24.82 3.54
CA GLU A 226 0.41 -23.92 4.32
C GLU A 226 0.74 -22.64 3.55
N LEU A 227 0.77 -21.51 4.27
CA LEU A 227 1.23 -20.24 3.74
C LEU A 227 2.74 -20.11 3.93
N ASN A 228 3.41 -19.58 2.91
CA ASN A 228 4.80 -19.17 3.01
C ASN A 228 4.97 -17.72 2.55
N SER A 229 6.09 -17.09 2.91
CA SER A 229 6.36 -15.70 2.58
C SER A 229 6.38 -15.45 1.05
N ALA A 230 6.83 -16.43 0.25
CA ALA A 230 6.87 -16.30 -1.21
C ALA A 230 5.47 -16.22 -1.84
N ILE A 231 4.53 -17.07 -1.40
CA ILE A 231 3.12 -17.08 -1.83
C ILE A 231 2.49 -15.74 -1.49
N LEU A 232 2.64 -15.28 -0.24
CA LEU A 232 2.06 -14.02 0.22
C LEU A 232 2.60 -12.83 -0.58
N HIS A 233 3.92 -12.74 -0.79
CA HIS A 233 4.49 -11.65 -1.60
C HIS A 233 4.20 -11.77 -3.09
N THR A 234 3.75 -12.92 -3.58
CA THR A 234 3.33 -13.09 -4.98
C THR A 234 1.88 -12.65 -5.18
N LEU A 235 0.99 -13.01 -4.26
CA LEU A 235 -0.44 -12.76 -4.37
C LEU A 235 -0.87 -11.42 -3.76
N ILE A 236 -0.32 -11.08 -2.59
CA ILE A 236 -0.81 -10.00 -1.73
C ILE A 236 0.10 -8.78 -1.82
N GLU A 237 -0.51 -7.62 -2.00
CA GLU A 237 0.15 -6.31 -1.94
C GLU A 237 0.23 -5.82 -0.51
N LYS A 238 -0.89 -5.81 0.21
CA LYS A 238 -0.98 -5.39 1.61
C LYS A 238 -2.21 -5.99 2.29
N ILE A 239 -2.15 -6.07 3.61
CA ILE A 239 -3.26 -6.50 4.47
C ILE A 239 -3.53 -5.39 5.47
N VAL A 240 -4.74 -4.83 5.45
CA VAL A 240 -5.16 -3.75 6.34
C VAL A 240 -5.96 -4.34 7.49
N VAL A 241 -5.49 -4.09 8.72
CA VAL A 241 -6.10 -4.58 9.95
C VAL A 241 -6.84 -3.44 10.63
N HIS A 242 -8.13 -3.64 10.90
CA HIS A 242 -9.00 -2.70 11.61
C HIS A 242 -8.98 -2.96 13.12
N GLU A 243 -9.53 -2.01 13.88
CA GLU A 243 -9.74 -2.18 15.32
C GLU A 243 -10.70 -3.35 15.58
N ALA A 244 -10.46 -4.08 16.67
CA ALA A 244 -11.33 -5.18 17.05
C ALA A 244 -12.58 -4.63 17.75
N GLU A 245 -13.74 -5.09 17.31
CA GLU A 245 -15.04 -4.71 17.84
C GLU A 245 -15.65 -5.90 18.60
N VAL A 246 -16.54 -5.60 19.56
CA VAL A 246 -17.33 -6.65 20.23
C VAL A 246 -18.73 -6.57 19.66
N ILE A 247 -19.09 -7.57 18.85
CA ILE A 247 -20.41 -7.71 18.24
C ILE A 247 -21.07 -8.89 18.92
N ASP A 248 -22.24 -8.67 19.54
CA ASP A 248 -23.01 -9.70 20.24
C ASP A 248 -22.25 -10.48 21.33
N GLY A 249 -21.25 -9.84 21.95
CA GLY A 249 -20.42 -10.44 23.00
C GLY A 249 -19.22 -11.24 22.49
N GLU A 250 -19.09 -11.40 21.18
CA GLU A 250 -17.94 -12.00 20.52
C GLU A 250 -17.00 -10.93 19.97
N LYS A 251 -15.69 -11.18 20.08
CA LYS A 251 -14.68 -10.28 19.52
C LYS A 251 -14.58 -10.54 18.01
N ALA A 252 -15.04 -9.59 17.20
CA ALA A 252 -14.92 -9.59 15.75
C ALA A 252 -13.83 -8.61 15.32
N GLN A 253 -13.06 -8.95 14.30
CA GLN A 253 -12.04 -8.04 13.75
C GLN A 253 -12.08 -8.08 12.23
N LYS A 254 -12.24 -6.91 11.63
CA LYS A 254 -12.25 -6.77 10.17
C LYS A 254 -10.82 -6.72 9.64
N ILE A 255 -10.57 -7.45 8.57
CA ILE A 255 -9.31 -7.45 7.83
C ILE A 255 -9.66 -7.22 6.35
N GLU A 256 -8.88 -6.39 5.66
CA GLU A 256 -8.99 -6.18 4.22
C GLU A 256 -7.71 -6.67 3.54
N ILE A 257 -7.84 -7.59 2.58
CA ILE A 257 -6.70 -8.14 1.84
C ILE A 257 -6.67 -7.47 0.46
N TYR A 258 -5.53 -6.88 0.12
CA TYR A 258 -5.29 -6.25 -1.18
C TYR A 258 -4.38 -7.17 -1.98
N TYR A 259 -4.89 -7.67 -3.11
CA TYR A 259 -4.15 -8.52 -4.03
C TYR A 259 -3.47 -7.67 -5.11
N LYS A 260 -2.24 -8.02 -5.51
CA LYS A 260 -1.38 -7.19 -6.39
C LYS A 260 -1.99 -6.82 -7.75
N PHE A 261 -2.91 -7.63 -8.24
CA PHE A 261 -3.46 -7.50 -9.59
C PHE A 261 -4.87 -6.89 -9.60
N VAL A 262 -5.59 -7.01 -8.50
CA VAL A 262 -7.04 -6.77 -8.42
C VAL A 262 -7.43 -5.93 -7.20
N GLY A 263 -6.46 -5.42 -6.45
CA GLY A 263 -6.69 -4.53 -5.32
C GLY A 263 -7.50 -5.18 -4.20
N ARG A 264 -8.39 -4.39 -3.57
CA ARG A 264 -9.27 -4.87 -2.50
C ARG A 264 -10.43 -5.64 -3.12
N ILE A 265 -10.58 -6.89 -2.69
CA ILE A 265 -11.75 -7.71 -2.97
C ILE A 265 -12.34 -8.19 -1.66
#